data_AF-A0A7J7LY21-F1
#
_entry.id   AF-A0A7J7LY21-F1
#
_cell.length_a   1.000
_cell.length_b   1.000
_cell.length_c   1.000
_cell.angle_alpha   90.00
_cell.angle_beta   90.00
_cell.angle_gamma   90.00
#
_symmetry.space_group_name_H-M   'P 1'
#
loop_
_entity.id
_entity.type
_entity.pdbx_description
1 polymer ?
#
loop_
_entity_poly.entity_id
_entity_poly.type
_entity_poly.pdbx_seq_one_letter_code
_entity_poly.pdbx_strand_id
1 'polypeptide(L)'
;MQLINSNSENVAFTHILLEIGSNPKETIELPTAFNKCANLDELICSVYAHLEEVTKASTTYLTERTIPSARNEDVNIINIQAIAKIQGQEIVYLAADKLFEADAGDRTVTN
;
A
#
# COMPACT_ATOMS: atom_id res chain seq x y z
N MET A 1 4.63 1.64 12.37
CA MET A 1 3.67 2.75 12.57
C MET A 1 3.92 3.34 13.95
N GLN A 2 4.67 4.44 14.04
CA GLN A 2 4.81 5.17 15.30
C GLN A 2 3.73 6.25 15.34
N LEU A 3 2.67 5.99 16.11
CA LEU A 3 1.81 7.06 16.59
C LEU A 3 2.67 7.90 17.54
N ILE A 4 3.02 9.11 17.12
CA ILE A 4 3.78 10.03 17.98
C ILE A 4 2.87 10.33 19.18
N ASN A 5 3.21 9.75 20.33
CA ASN A 5 2.38 9.68 21.55
C ASN A 5 2.12 11.06 22.19
N SER A 6 2.68 12.12 21.61
CA SER A 6 2.53 13.51 22.07
C SER A 6 1.48 14.30 21.30
N ASN A 7 0.95 13.78 20.19
CA ASN A 7 -0.13 14.44 19.45
C ASN A 7 -1.49 14.05 20.06
N SER A 8 -2.25 15.05 20.54
CA SER A 8 -3.59 14.86 21.11
C SER A 8 -4.55 14.14 20.17
N GLU A 9 -4.40 14.31 18.85
CA GLU A 9 -5.21 13.63 17.84
C GLU A 9 -4.89 12.13 17.77
N ASN A 10 -3.61 11.76 17.89
CA ASN A 10 -3.18 10.35 17.92
C ASN A 10 -3.69 9.62 19.17
N VAL A 11 -3.74 10.32 20.31
CA VAL A 11 -4.29 9.79 21.56
C VAL A 11 -5.80 9.56 21.41
N ALA A 12 -6.53 10.54 20.87
CA ALA A 12 -7.96 10.41 20.60
C ALA A 12 -8.28 9.26 19.64
N PHE A 13 -7.49 9.12 18.56
CA PHE A 13 -7.60 8.01 17.62
C PHE A 13 -7.39 6.66 18.30
N THR A 14 -6.36 6.54 19.14
CA THR A 14 -6.07 5.29 19.86
C THR A 14 -7.20 4.90 20.81
N HIS A 15 -7.78 5.87 21.53
CA HIS A 15 -8.91 5.61 22.43
C HIS A 15 -10.12 5.03 21.69
N ILE A 16 -10.39 5.51 20.47
CA ILE A 16 -11.50 5.03 19.65
C ILE A 16 -11.25 3.63 19.14
N LEU A 17 -10.04 3.33 18.66
CA LEU A 17 -9.68 1.96 18.28
C LEU A 17 -9.85 0.98 19.45
N LEU A 18 -9.46 1.40 20.67
CA LEU A 18 -9.65 0.61 21.88
C LEU A 18 -11.13 0.42 22.23
N GLU A 19 -11.96 1.46 22.11
CA GLU A 19 -13.41 1.37 22.34
C GLU A 19 -14.07 0.41 21.35
N ILE A 20 -13.77 0.54 20.04
CA ILE A 20 -14.31 -0.33 19.00
C ILE A 20 -13.92 -1.79 19.26
N GLY A 21 -12.67 -2.04 19.64
CA GLY A 21 -12.17 -3.39 19.93
C GLY A 21 -12.73 -4.00 21.21
N SER A 22 -13.03 -3.18 22.23
CA SER A 22 -13.48 -3.65 23.54
C SER A 22 -15.00 -3.73 23.68
N ASN A 23 -15.73 -2.84 23.02
CA ASN A 23 -17.20 -2.77 23.07
C ASN A 23 -17.75 -2.35 21.69
N PRO A 24 -17.80 -3.27 20.73
CA PRO A 24 -18.22 -2.96 19.37
C PRO A 24 -19.69 -2.53 19.34
N LYS A 25 -19.93 -1.32 18.83
CA LYS A 25 -21.27 -0.78 18.56
C LYS A 25 -21.55 -0.88 17.06
N GLU A 26 -22.82 -1.01 16.70
CA GLU A 26 -23.25 -1.07 15.29
C GLU A 26 -22.94 0.24 14.53
N THR A 27 -22.94 1.37 15.23
CA THR A 27 -22.58 2.68 14.66
C THR A 27 -21.44 3.29 15.48
N ILE A 28 -20.46 3.84 14.77
CA ILE A 28 -19.29 4.51 15.34
C ILE A 28 -19.32 5.96 14.86
N GLU A 29 -19.30 6.90 15.80
CA GLU A 29 -19.10 8.31 15.46
C GLU A 29 -17.61 8.56 15.22
N LEU A 30 -17.26 8.94 13.99
CA LEU A 30 -15.89 9.28 13.64
C LEU A 30 -15.55 10.69 14.16
N PRO A 31 -14.37 10.90 14.75
CA PRO A 31 -13.88 12.23 15.10
C PRO A 31 -13.82 13.13 13.88
N THR A 32 -14.05 14.42 14.11
CA THR A 32 -13.88 15.47 13.09
C THR A 32 -12.46 15.55 12.53
N ALA A 33 -11.46 15.06 13.26
CA ALA A 33 -10.08 14.97 12.78
C ALA A 33 -9.88 13.91 11.67
N PHE A 34 -10.85 13.02 11.44
CA PHE A 34 -10.78 12.08 10.32
C PHE A 34 -11.12 12.77 9.01
N ASN A 35 -10.09 12.97 8.20
CA ASN A 35 -10.27 13.38 6.82
C ASN A 35 -10.74 12.17 6.00
N LYS A 36 -11.99 12.24 5.52
CA LYS A 36 -12.51 11.27 4.57
C LYS A 36 -12.07 11.67 3.17
N CYS A 37 -11.23 10.86 2.54
CA CYS A 37 -10.93 10.99 1.12
C CYS A 37 -12.15 10.53 0.30
N ALA A 38 -12.52 11.29 -0.73
CA ALA A 38 -13.63 10.99 -1.61
C ALA A 38 -13.33 9.79 -2.53
N ASN A 39 -12.06 9.58 -2.87
CA ASN A 39 -11.61 8.49 -3.73
C ASN A 39 -10.16 8.08 -3.42
N LEU A 40 -9.70 7.03 -4.09
CA LEU A 40 -8.37 6.47 -3.89
C LEU A 40 -7.25 7.41 -4.37
N ASP A 41 -7.48 8.20 -5.42
CA ASP A 41 -6.50 9.17 -5.92
C ASP A 41 -6.20 10.24 -4.86
N GLU A 42 -7.25 10.78 -4.25
CA GLU A 42 -7.13 11.75 -3.15
C GLU A 42 -6.40 11.14 -1.94
N LEU A 43 -6.70 9.89 -1.57
CA LEU A 43 -6.00 9.19 -0.50
C LEU A 43 -4.50 9.08 -0.80
N ILE A 44 -4.13 8.62 -1.99
CA ILE A 44 -2.74 8.47 -2.42
C ILE A 44 -2.02 9.82 -2.40
N CYS A 45 -2.64 10.87 -2.96
CA CYS A 45 -2.08 12.21 -2.99
C CYS A 45 -1.95 12.83 -1.58
N SER A 46 -2.86 12.52 -0.66
CA SER A 46 -2.79 13.02 0.73
C SER A 46 -1.60 12.44 1.50
N VAL A 47 -1.29 11.15 1.26
CA VAL A 47 -0.15 10.48 1.91
C VAL A 47 1.16 10.80 1.18
N TYR A 48 1.12 10.81 -0.16
CA TYR A 48 2.27 10.99 -1.03
C TYR A 48 2.15 12.24 -1.92
N ALA A 49 2.09 13.42 -1.31
CA ALA A 49 1.88 14.69 -2.01
C ALA A 49 2.91 15.06 -3.10
N HIS A 50 4.05 14.36 -3.18
CA HIS A 50 5.14 14.66 -4.13
C HIS A 50 5.58 13.43 -4.93
N LEU A 51 4.69 12.43 -5.09
CA LEU A 51 5.04 11.16 -5.74
C LEU A 51 5.45 11.34 -7.22
N GLU A 52 4.94 12.38 -7.89
CA GLU A 52 5.25 12.70 -9.28
C GLU A 52 6.68 13.27 -9.46
N GLU A 53 7.28 13.81 -8.39
CA GLU A 53 8.60 14.40 -8.42
C GLU A 53 9.68 13.39 -7.98
N VAL A 54 10.24 12.65 -8.93
CA VAL A 54 11.28 11.61 -8.72
C VAL A 54 12.44 12.10 -7.84
N THR A 55 12.81 13.37 -7.98
CA THR A 55 13.90 14.00 -7.23
C THR A 55 13.59 14.20 -5.74
N LYS A 56 12.32 14.11 -5.32
CA LYS A 56 11.88 14.30 -3.93
C LYS A 56 11.44 13.00 -3.25
N ALA A 57 11.12 11.94 -3.99
CA ALA A 57 10.78 10.64 -3.43
C ALA A 57 12.06 9.89 -2.98
N SER A 58 12.72 10.39 -1.93
CA SER A 58 13.83 9.67 -1.29
C SER A 58 13.35 8.33 -0.73
N THR A 59 14.25 7.36 -0.56
CA THR A 59 13.91 6.09 0.09
C THR A 59 13.20 6.32 1.43
N THR A 60 13.69 7.28 2.22
CA THR A 60 13.09 7.70 3.49
C THR A 60 11.66 8.22 3.30
N TYR A 61 11.40 9.04 2.28
CA TYR A 61 10.07 9.56 1.97
C TYR A 61 9.04 8.43 1.78
N LEU A 62 9.43 7.39 1.03
CA LEU A 62 8.57 6.24 0.76
C LEU A 62 8.43 5.34 1.99
N THR A 63 9.51 5.07 2.74
CA THR A 63 9.48 4.13 3.87
C THR A 63 8.81 4.67 5.13
N GLU A 64 8.76 6.00 5.31
CA GLU A 64 8.11 6.63 6.46
C GLU A 64 6.59 6.78 6.30
N ARG A 65 6.07 6.45 5.11
CA ARG A 65 4.66 6.56 4.75
C ARG A 65 4.13 5.17 4.42
N THR A 66 2.92 4.86 4.87
CA THR A 66 2.30 3.55 4.60
C THR A 66 0.80 3.71 4.61
N ILE A 67 0.14 3.16 3.59
CA ILE A 67 -1.32 3.02 3.54
C ILE A 67 -1.63 1.55 3.88
N PRO A 68 -2.09 1.25 5.11
CA PRO A 68 -2.50 -0.10 5.46
C PRO A 68 -3.84 -0.45 4.80
N SER A 69 -3.98 -1.69 4.35
CA SER A 69 -5.26 -2.22 3.88
C SER A 69 -5.46 -3.65 4.37
N ALA A 70 -6.73 -4.06 4.50
CA ALA A 70 -7.10 -5.35 5.06
C ALA A 70 -6.89 -6.52 4.10
N ARG A 71 -7.02 -6.29 2.78
CA ARG A 71 -6.91 -7.33 1.75
C ARG A 71 -5.74 -7.03 0.81
N ASN A 72 -5.04 -8.07 0.40
CA ASN A 72 -3.95 -7.95 -0.56
C ASN A 72 -4.40 -7.41 -1.92
N GLU A 73 -5.64 -7.70 -2.34
CA GLU A 73 -6.20 -7.14 -3.58
C GLU A 73 -6.27 -5.61 -3.53
N ASP A 74 -6.72 -5.07 -2.40
CA ASP A 74 -6.78 -3.62 -2.19
C ASP A 74 -5.36 -3.03 -2.13
N VAL A 75 -4.40 -3.72 -1.48
CA VAL A 75 -2.98 -3.34 -1.50
C VAL A 75 -2.44 -3.28 -2.93
N ASN A 76 -2.77 -4.26 -3.76
CA ASN A 76 -2.36 -4.31 -5.15
C ASN A 76 -2.92 -3.11 -5.95
N ILE A 77 -4.21 -2.82 -5.80
CA ILE A 77 -4.87 -1.67 -6.44
C ILE A 77 -4.22 -0.35 -6.01
N ILE A 78 -3.98 -0.16 -4.71
CA ILE A 78 -3.31 1.01 -4.15
C ILE A 78 -1.89 1.16 -4.75
N ASN A 79 -1.11 0.08 -4.76
CA ASN A 79 0.26 0.09 -5.25
C ASN A 79 0.34 0.42 -6.74
N ILE A 80 -0.52 -0.20 -7.56
CA ILE A 80 -0.57 0.06 -9.01
C ILE A 80 -0.89 1.54 -9.27
N GLN A 81 -1.90 2.10 -8.60
CA GLN A 81 -2.26 3.51 -8.77
C GLN A 81 -1.19 4.47 -8.27
N ALA A 82 -0.52 4.14 -7.16
CA ALA A 82 0.59 4.94 -6.66
C ALA A 82 1.78 4.90 -7.64
N ILE A 83 2.22 3.72 -8.08
CA ILE A 83 3.33 3.58 -9.03
C ILE A 83 3.05 4.34 -10.34
N ALA A 84 1.81 4.28 -10.85
CA ALA A 84 1.41 4.97 -12.07
C ALA A 84 1.56 6.51 -12.01
N LYS A 85 1.66 7.10 -10.81
CA LYS A 85 1.91 8.54 -10.62
C LYS A 85 3.40 8.89 -10.65
N ILE A 86 4.30 7.93 -10.45
CA ILE A 86 5.73 8.19 -10.45
C ILE A 86 6.17 8.47 -11.88
N GLN A 87 6.78 9.63 -12.12
CA GLN A 87 7.39 9.92 -13.41
C GLN A 87 8.68 9.09 -13.56
N GLY A 88 8.99 8.56 -14.73
CA GLY A 88 10.23 7.81 -14.94
C GLY A 88 10.07 6.58 -15.80
N GLN A 89 11.11 5.75 -15.82
CA GLN A 89 11.11 4.50 -16.57
C GLN A 89 10.58 3.35 -15.69
N GLU A 90 9.57 2.66 -16.19
CA GLU A 90 9.11 1.40 -15.61
C GLU A 90 10.11 0.27 -15.92
N ILE A 91 10.52 -0.47 -14.90
CA ILE A 91 11.39 -1.64 -15.02
C ILE A 91 10.66 -2.83 -14.41
N VAL A 92 10.41 -3.86 -15.22
CA VAL A 92 9.73 -5.09 -14.78
C VAL A 92 10.76 -6.16 -14.47
N TYR A 93 10.74 -6.66 -13.24
CA TYR A 93 11.59 -7.76 -12.79
C TYR A 93 10.81 -9.08 -12.87
N LEU A 94 11.37 -10.08 -13.54
CA LEU A 94 10.79 -11.42 -13.63
C LEU A 94 11.38 -12.33 -12.56
N ALA A 95 10.53 -13.11 -11.88
CA ALA A 95 10.98 -14.15 -10.95
C ALA A 95 11.72 -15.26 -11.72
N ALA A 96 12.82 -15.77 -11.14
CA ALA A 96 13.68 -16.77 -11.76
C ALA A 96 13.10 -18.20 -11.73
N ASP A 97 11.99 -18.42 -11.01
CA ASP A 97 11.49 -19.75 -10.65
C ASP A 97 10.66 -20.42 -11.77
N LYS A 98 10.77 -19.94 -13.01
CA LYS A 98 10.20 -20.65 -14.16
C LYS A 98 11.04 -21.90 -14.44
N LEU A 99 10.57 -23.04 -13.92
CA LEU A 99 10.86 -24.34 -14.54
C LEU A 99 10.37 -24.26 -15.98
N PHE A 100 11.31 -24.06 -16.91
CA PHE A 100 11.08 -24.50 -18.27
C PHE A 100 10.89 -26.02 -18.17
N GLU A 101 9.69 -26.52 -18.44
CA GLU A 101 9.54 -27.93 -18.79
C GLU A 101 10.47 -28.12 -19.98
N ALA A 102 11.58 -28.83 -19.76
CA ALA A 102 12.43 -29.27 -20.84
C ALA A 102 11.50 -30.08 -21.75
N ASP A 103 11.27 -29.54 -22.95
CA ASP A 103 10.68 -30.27 -24.06
C ASP A 103 11.29 -31.67 -24.03
N ALA A 104 10.47 -32.65 -23.64
CA ALA A 104 10.88 -34.02 -23.50
C ALA A 104 11.15 -34.50 -24.91
N GLY A 105 12.37 -34.23 -25.37
CA GLY A 105 12.88 -34.58 -26.68
C GLY A 105 12.47 -36.00 -26.99
N ASP A 106 11.61 -36.08 -28.00
CA ASP A 106 11.09 -37.28 -28.62
C ASP A 106 12.18 -38.36 -28.67
N ARG A 107 11.97 -39.43 -27.90
CA ARG A 107 12.79 -40.64 -27.98
C ARG A 107 12.42 -41.37 -29.27
N THR A 108 12.90 -40.88 -30.40
CA THR A 108 12.98 -41.67 -31.63
C THR A 108 14.31 -41.40 -32.34
N VAL A 109 15.35 -42.14 -31.96
CA VAL A 109 16.42 -42.45 -32.91
C VAL A 109 16.65 -43.96 -32.88
N THR A 110 16.07 -44.60 -33.90
CA THR A 110 16.49 -45.88 -34.46
C THR A 110 17.96 -45.87 -34.85
N ASN A 111 18.72 -46.85 -34.37
CA ASN A 111 19.58 -47.71 -35.19
C ASN A 111 19.98 -48.96 -34.40
#